data_AF-A0A7V9QAT0-F1
#
_entry.id   AF-A0A7V9QAT0-F1
#
_cell.length_a   1.000
_cell.length_b   1.000
_cell.length_c   1.000
_cell.angle_alpha   90.00
_cell.angle_beta   90.00
_cell.angle_gamma   90.00
#
_symmetry.space_group_name_H-M   'P 1'
#
loop_
_entity.id
_entity.type
_entity.pdbx_description
1 polymer ?
#
loop_
_entity_poly.entity_id
_entity_poly.type
_entity_poly.pdbx_seq_one_letter_code
_entity_poly.pdbx_strand_id
1 'polypeptide(L)' 'VVIAVPADSAQAVVDRVVTSGVRGILNFAPVRLMVPETVALRNVDMVVEMEGLTFTLHNL' A
#
# COMPACT_ATOMS: atom_id res chain seq x y z
N VAL A 1 -0.87 2.59 9.09
CA VAL A 1 0.53 2.85 8.68
C VAL A 1 0.59 2.92 7.16
N VAL A 2 1.58 3.62 6.59
CA VAL A 2 1.88 3.58 5.15
C VAL A 2 3.16 2.79 4.95
N ILE A 3 3.14 1.82 4.02
CA ILE A 3 4.30 1.03 3.62
C ILE A 3 4.75 1.52 2.25
N ALA A 4 5.91 2.17 2.21
CA ALA A 4 6.49 2.76 1.01
C ALA A 4 7.99 2.41 0.91
N VAL A 5 8.30 1.13 1.13
CA VAL A 5 9.67 0.59 1.09
C VAL A 5 9.87 -0.28 -0.15
N PRO A 6 11.11 -0.60 -0.56
CA PRO A 6 11.35 -1.54 -1.65
C PRO A 6 10.68 -2.90 -1.42
N ALA A 7 10.22 -3.53 -2.50
CA ALA A 7 9.47 -4.80 -2.49
C ALA A 7 10.09 -5.86 -1.58
N ASP A 8 11.40 -6.07 -1.71
CA ASP A 8 12.16 -7.11 -0.99
C ASP A 8 12.12 -6.96 0.54
N SER A 9 11.85 -5.75 1.03
CA SER A 9 11.78 -5.45 2.47
C SER A 9 10.35 -5.31 3.00
N ALA A 10 9.36 -5.20 2.12
CA ALA A 10 8.02 -4.77 2.48
C ALA A 10 7.29 -5.78 3.41
N GLN A 11 7.41 -7.08 3.15
CA GLN A 11 6.78 -8.10 4.00
C GLN A 11 7.39 -8.09 5.41
N ALA A 12 8.71 -8.06 5.53
CA ALA A 12 9.38 -8.04 6.84
C ALA A 12 9.01 -6.80 7.66
N VAL A 13 8.83 -5.64 7.02
CA VAL A 13 8.33 -4.43 7.70
C VAL A 13 6.88 -4.61 8.13
N VAL A 14 6.00 -5.15 7.27
CA VAL A 14 4.61 -5.41 7.61
C VAL A 14 4.48 -6.35 8.78
N ASP A 15 5.23 -7.46 8.82
CA ASP A 15 5.18 -8.43 9.92
C ASP A 15 5.48 -7.75 11.25
N ARG A 16 6.53 -6.91 11.30
CA ARG A 16 6.89 -6.14 12.49
C ARG A 16 5.79 -5.16 12.90
N VAL A 17 5.18 -4.48 11.94
CA VAL A 17 4.12 -3.50 12.22
C VAL A 17 2.82 -4.19 12.67
N VAL A 18 2.51 -5.35 12.12
CA VAL A 18 1.36 -6.17 12.59
C VAL A 18 1.61 -6.64 14.03
N THR A 19 2.81 -7.12 14.36
CA THR A 19 3.14 -7.54 15.73
C THR A 19 3.10 -6.41 16.76
N SER A 20 3.26 -5.14 16.34
CA SER A 20 3.09 -3.99 17.23
C SER A 20 1.63 -3.58 17.43
N GLY A 21 0.68 -4.31 16.85
CA GLY A 21 -0.76 -4.12 17.04
C GLY A 21 -1.43 -3.22 16.00
N VAL A 22 -0.73 -2.81 14.94
CA VAL A 22 -1.34 -2.03 13.86
C VAL A 22 -2.34 -2.89 13.08
N ARG A 23 -3.54 -2.34 12.88
CA ARG A 23 -4.66 -3.02 12.19
C ARG A 23 -5.02 -2.44 10.84
N GLY A 24 -4.30 -1.41 10.39
CA GLY A 24 -4.58 -0.72 9.13
C GLY A 24 -3.30 -0.38 8.39
N ILE A 25 -3.19 -0.87 7.16
CA ILE A 25 -2.01 -0.76 6.31
C ILE A 25 -2.41 -0.23 4.93
N LEU A 26 -1.76 0.84 4.50
CA LEU A 26 -1.82 1.34 3.14
C LEU A 26 -0.51 0.99 2.44
N ASN A 27 -0.58 0.11 1.45
CA ASN A 27 0.57 -0.45 0.76
C ASN A 27 0.84 0.27 -0.56
N PHE A 28 1.96 0.98 -0.62
CA PHE A 28 2.51 1.59 -1.83
C PHE A 28 3.72 0.79 -2.37
N ALA A 29 4.17 -0.25 -1.67
CA ALA A 29 5.23 -1.09 -2.17
C ALA A 29 4.72 -1.92 -3.38
N PRO A 30 5.55 -2.12 -4.42
CA PRO A 30 5.14 -2.80 -5.64
C PRO A 30 5.15 -4.33 -5.47
N VAL A 31 4.51 -4.82 -4.40
CA VAL A 31 4.44 -6.23 -4.05
C VAL A 31 3.13 -6.52 -3.30
N ARG A 32 2.60 -7.73 -3.46
CA ARG A 32 1.49 -8.20 -2.65
C ARG A 32 2.00 -8.56 -1.26
N LEU A 33 1.33 -8.03 -0.24
CA LEU A 33 1.65 -8.29 1.15
C LEU A 33 0.63 -9.24 1.76
N MET A 34 1.11 -10.14 2.61
CA MET A 34 0.27 -11.04 3.39
C MET A 34 0.09 -10.46 4.79
N VAL A 35 -1.16 -10.40 5.23
CA VAL A 35 -1.52 -9.96 6.58
C VAL A 35 -2.61 -10.88 7.13
N PRO A 36 -2.74 -11.00 8.47
CA PRO A 36 -3.88 -11.68 9.08
C PRO A 36 -5.21 -10.98 8.74
N GLU A 37 -6.33 -11.71 8.78
CA GLU A 37 -7.67 -11.17 8.51
C GLU A 37 -8.08 -10.02 9.44
N THR A 38 -7.45 -9.93 10.62
CA THR A 38 -7.67 -8.86 11.60
C THR A 38 -7.04 -7.52 11.20
N VAL A 39 -6.29 -7.47 10.09
CA VAL A 39 -5.58 -6.30 9.59
C VAL A 39 -6.17 -5.89 8.24
N ALA A 40 -6.69 -4.67 8.17
CA ALA A 40 -7.12 -4.08 6.92
C ALA A 40 -5.88 -3.68 6.08
N LEU A 41 -5.77 -4.23 4.87
CA LEU A 41 -4.73 -3.92 3.90
C LEU A 41 -5.37 -3.32 2.64
N ARG A 42 -4.94 -2.10 2.28
CA ARG A 42 -5.31 -1.46 1.02
C ARG A 42 -4.06 -1.23 0.18
N ASN A 43 -4.04 -1.77 -1.02
CA ASN A 43 -2.99 -1.47 -2.00
C ASN A 43 -3.33 -0.16 -2.72
N VAL A 44 -2.30 0.67 -2.95
CA VAL A 44 -2.40 1.90 -3.73
C VAL A 44 -1.64 1.69 -5.02
N ASP A 45 -2.34 1.83 -6.13
CA ASP A 45 -1.75 1.87 -7.45
C ASP A 45 -1.62 3.34 -7.89
N MET A 46 -0.41 3.90 -7.74
CA MET A 46 -0.19 5.30 -8.09
C MET A 46 -0.31 5.56 -9.60
N VAL A 47 -0.12 4.54 -10.45
CA VAL A 47 -0.26 4.71 -11.90
C VAL A 47 -1.70 5.04 -12.23
N VAL A 48 -2.64 4.27 -11.70
CA VAL A 48 -4.09 4.49 -11.89
C VAL A 48 -4.52 5.86 -11.37
N GLU A 49 -4.02 6.27 -10.21
CA GLU A 49 -4.35 7.60 -9.64
C GLU A 49 -3.81 8.74 -10.52
N MET A 50 -2.59 8.61 -11.06
CA MET A 50 -2.00 9.59 -11.97
C MET A 50 -2.68 9.61 -13.35
N GLU A 51 -3.10 8.45 -13.86
CA GLU A 51 -3.89 8.35 -15.09
C GLU A 51 -5.22 9.08 -14.95
N GLY A 52 -5.94 8.86 -13.83
CA GLY A 52 -7.19 9.57 -13.54
C GLY A 52 -7.00 11.09 -13.46
N LEU A 53 -5.91 11.54 -12.85
CA LEU A 53 -5.57 12.95 -12.75
C LEU A 53 -5.23 13.54 -14.12
N THR A 54 -4.47 12.81 -14.95
CA THR A 54 -4.15 13.21 -16.33
C THR A 54 -5.41 13.31 -17.19
N PHE A 55 -6.31 12.34 -17.10
CA PHE A 55 -7.59 12.36 -17.81
C PHE A 55 -8.46 13.56 -17.39
N THR A 56 -8.50 13.83 -16.09
CA THR A 56 -9.27 14.97 -15.55
C THR A 56 -8.72 16.29 -16.09
N LEU A 57 -7.40 16.48 -16.08
CA LEU A 57 -6.77 17.71 -16.60
C LEU A 57 -6.91 17.87 -18.11
N HIS A 58 -6.89 16.78 -18.89
CA HIS A 58 -7.06 16.83 -20.34
C HIS A 58 -8.50 17.19 -20.77
N ASN A 59 -9.49 16.90 -19.93
CA ASN A 59 -10.91 17.17 -20.20
C ASN A 59 -11.42 18.46 -19.52
N LEU A 60 -10.51 19.31 -19.04
CA LEU A 60 -10.76 20.71 -18.64
C LEU A 60 -10.45 21.64 -19.82
#